data_AF-A0A3D1ST77-F1
#
_entry.id   AF-A0A3D1ST77-F1
#
_cell.length_a   1.000
_cell.length_b   1.000
_cell.length_c   1.000
_cell.angle_alpha   90.00
_cell.angle_beta   90.00
_cell.angle_gamma   90.00
#
_symmetry.space_group_name_H-M   'P 1'
#
loop_
_entity.id
_entity.type
_entity.pdbx_description
1 polymer ?
#
loop_
_entity_poly.entity_id
_entity_poly.type
_entity_poly.pdbx_seq_one_letter_code
_entity_poly.pdbx_strand_id
1 'polypeptide(L)'
;MANQEHVDILKQGVEVWNQWRKEHQRIVSDFVGANLSGSYLGGVHFERANLQDANLSRSGLRGANFMAANLNGADLSNTNLWDSYFGNHNVGYADLNGADLSNTQLGGVDLSNVNLSGVNLSGADLGNVNLSNAVLDGADFTDAVLAGTAFGDRDLRVVKGLVTVHHRFPSPLSINTIYLSGGTIPEAFLRGTGAPDTFLEYMRSLVNTPIEYYTCFISYSSKDQVFAERLYADLQSKGVRCWFAPEDLKIGDKIRPRIDESIRLYDKLLLVLSEDSVASQWVEHEVETAIGKELEGKPNVLFPIRVDQAIMESKTGWASHVRLTRYIGDFTHWKNHDDYQKGLKRLLCDLTAGSSDEKK
;
A
#
# COMPACT_ATOMS: atom_id res chain seq x y z
N MET A 1 -6.18 -20.22 23.65
CA MET A 1 -5.70 -21.61 23.78
C MET A 1 -6.10 -22.33 22.51
N ALA A 2 -5.15 -23.02 21.87
CA ALA A 2 -5.35 -23.69 20.60
C ALA A 2 -6.49 -24.72 20.64
N ASN A 3 -7.16 -24.90 19.50
CA ASN A 3 -8.11 -25.99 19.34
C ASN A 3 -7.33 -27.31 19.19
N GLN A 4 -7.53 -28.22 20.13
CA GLN A 4 -6.81 -29.49 20.18
C GLN A 4 -7.07 -30.36 18.95
N GLU A 5 -8.28 -30.33 18.38
CA GLU A 5 -8.61 -31.07 17.16
C GLU A 5 -7.74 -30.63 15.98
N HIS A 6 -7.56 -29.31 15.80
CA HIS A 6 -6.71 -28.79 14.72
C HIS A 6 -5.24 -29.19 14.91
N VAL A 7 -4.75 -29.13 16.16
CA VAL A 7 -3.39 -29.56 16.51
C VAL A 7 -3.19 -31.04 16.24
N ASP A 8 -4.17 -31.89 16.59
CA ASP A 8 -4.09 -33.33 16.42
C ASP A 8 -4.18 -33.75 14.94
N ILE A 9 -4.95 -33.03 14.12
CA ILE A 9 -4.96 -33.22 12.66
C ILE A 9 -3.60 -32.82 12.08
N LEU A 10 -3.06 -31.67 12.47
CA LEU A 10 -1.77 -31.20 11.97
C LEU A 10 -0.62 -32.16 12.33
N LYS A 11 -0.64 -32.74 13.53
CA LYS A 11 0.34 -33.74 13.98
C LYS A 11 0.32 -35.04 13.17
N GLN A 12 -0.75 -35.33 12.43
CA GLN A 12 -0.81 -36.49 11.52
C GLN A 12 -0.02 -36.25 10.22
N GLY A 13 0.35 -35.01 9.91
CA GLY A 13 1.16 -34.64 8.75
C GLY A 13 0.60 -33.45 7.98
N VAL A 14 1.48 -32.76 7.26
CA VAL A 14 1.12 -31.58 6.47
C VAL A 14 0.13 -31.93 5.35
N GLU A 15 0.27 -33.09 4.71
CA GLU A 15 -0.64 -33.55 3.66
C GLU A 15 -2.05 -33.78 4.19
N VAL A 16 -2.17 -34.38 5.37
CA VAL A 16 -3.45 -34.64 6.04
C VAL A 16 -4.11 -33.31 6.41
N TRP A 17 -3.34 -32.39 7.00
CA TRP A 17 -3.81 -31.05 7.31
C TRP A 17 -4.28 -30.29 6.07
N ASN A 18 -3.46 -30.27 5.02
CA ASN A 18 -3.77 -29.55 3.79
C ASN A 18 -5.03 -30.12 3.10
N GLN A 19 -5.24 -31.44 3.16
CA GLN A 19 -6.47 -32.06 2.67
C GLN A 19 -7.68 -31.66 3.52
N TRP A 20 -7.56 -31.73 4.84
CA TRP A 20 -8.62 -31.30 5.76
C TRP A 20 -9.00 -29.83 5.53
N ARG A 21 -8.01 -28.93 5.33
CA ARG A 21 -8.24 -27.52 5.01
C ARG A 21 -8.99 -27.30 3.70
N LYS A 22 -8.70 -28.10 2.68
CA LYS A 22 -9.42 -28.02 1.39
C LYS A 22 -10.90 -28.35 1.55
N GLU A 23 -11.23 -29.28 2.43
CA GLU A 23 -12.61 -29.69 2.73
C GLU A 23 -13.31 -28.71 3.69
N HIS A 24 -12.55 -28.01 4.55
CA HIS A 24 -13.07 -27.16 5.61
C HIS A 24 -12.72 -25.67 5.44
N GLN A 25 -12.82 -25.13 4.22
CA GLN A 25 -12.40 -23.75 3.88
C GLN A 25 -13.10 -22.65 4.69
N ARG A 26 -14.28 -22.93 5.24
CA ARG A 26 -15.07 -21.98 6.05
C ARG A 26 -14.67 -21.95 7.52
N ILE A 27 -13.91 -22.96 7.98
CA ILE A 27 -13.44 -23.03 9.37
C ILE A 27 -12.17 -22.19 9.50
N VAL A 28 -12.13 -21.35 10.54
CA VAL A 28 -10.94 -20.63 10.96
C VAL A 28 -10.13 -21.56 11.86
N SER A 29 -8.93 -21.93 11.42
CA SER A 29 -8.05 -22.81 12.18
C SER A 29 -7.44 -22.07 13.37
N ASP A 30 -7.76 -22.48 14.59
CA ASP A 30 -7.22 -21.91 15.83
C ASP A 30 -6.03 -22.72 16.38
N PHE A 31 -4.86 -22.08 16.41
CA PHE A 31 -3.59 -22.55 16.95
C PHE A 31 -3.01 -21.59 18.00
N VAL A 32 -3.84 -20.78 18.67
CA VAL A 32 -3.36 -19.75 19.61
C VAL A 32 -2.52 -20.37 20.73
N GLY A 33 -1.26 -19.93 20.84
CA GLY A 33 -0.31 -20.44 21.82
C GLY A 33 0.13 -21.90 21.59
N ALA A 34 -0.16 -22.49 20.43
CA ALA A 34 0.25 -23.86 20.12
C ALA A 34 1.78 -23.97 20.08
N ASN A 35 2.32 -25.07 20.62
CA ASN A 35 3.73 -25.40 20.45
C ASN A 35 3.90 -26.29 19.21
N LEU A 36 4.45 -25.70 18.16
CA LEU A 36 4.79 -26.31 16.87
C LEU A 36 6.30 -26.23 16.60
N SER A 37 7.11 -25.92 17.62
CA SER A 37 8.56 -25.76 17.49
C SER A 37 9.23 -27.01 16.92
N GLY A 38 10.23 -26.81 16.05
CA GLY A 38 10.99 -27.88 15.40
C GLY A 38 10.17 -28.78 14.45
N SER A 39 8.91 -28.45 14.16
CA SER A 39 8.05 -29.26 13.29
C SER A 39 8.45 -29.13 11.81
N TYR A 40 8.20 -30.18 11.04
CA TYR A 40 8.33 -30.15 9.58
C TYR A 40 7.00 -29.72 8.96
N LEU A 41 6.89 -28.44 8.63
CA LEU A 41 5.66 -27.78 8.18
C LEU A 41 5.81 -27.18 6.76
N GLY A 42 6.68 -27.78 5.94
CA GLY A 42 6.93 -27.31 4.58
C GLY A 42 5.67 -27.41 3.73
N GLY A 43 5.27 -26.32 3.08
CA GLY A 43 4.05 -26.28 2.27
C GLY A 43 2.74 -26.34 3.05
N VAL A 44 2.74 -26.10 4.38
CA VAL A 44 1.52 -26.13 5.18
C VAL A 44 0.55 -25.01 4.81
N HIS A 45 -0.74 -25.32 4.83
CA HIS A 45 -1.84 -24.39 4.51
C HIS A 45 -2.43 -23.78 5.79
N PHE A 46 -1.89 -22.63 6.22
CA PHE A 46 -2.36 -21.85 7.35
C PHE A 46 -3.16 -20.61 6.94
N GLU A 47 -3.78 -20.61 5.76
CA GLU A 47 -4.57 -19.48 5.30
C GLU A 47 -5.68 -19.17 6.29
N ARG A 48 -5.73 -17.91 6.73
CA ARG A 48 -6.68 -17.39 7.72
C ARG A 48 -6.61 -18.07 9.09
N ALA A 49 -5.55 -18.80 9.39
CA ALA A 49 -5.36 -19.42 10.70
C ALA A 49 -5.06 -18.35 11.77
N ASN A 50 -5.52 -18.60 12.98
CA ASN A 50 -5.12 -17.85 14.16
C ASN A 50 -3.95 -18.56 14.85
N LEU A 51 -2.75 -18.03 14.66
CA LEU A 51 -1.47 -18.50 15.20
C LEU A 51 -0.91 -17.51 16.23
N GLN A 52 -1.75 -16.65 16.81
CA GLN A 52 -1.35 -15.70 17.82
C GLN A 52 -0.59 -16.39 18.96
N ASP A 53 0.56 -15.84 19.34
CA ASP A 53 1.46 -16.36 20.38
C ASP A 53 1.91 -17.82 20.18
N ALA A 54 1.71 -18.41 18.98
CA ALA A 54 2.16 -19.76 18.70
C ALA A 54 3.70 -19.83 18.63
N ASN A 55 4.26 -20.94 19.11
CA ASN A 55 5.68 -21.21 18.99
C ASN A 55 5.94 -22.07 17.75
N LEU A 56 6.45 -21.45 16.68
CA LEU A 56 6.89 -22.06 15.43
C LEU A 56 8.43 -22.09 15.33
N SER A 57 9.16 -21.74 16.38
CA SER A 57 10.62 -21.62 16.35
C SER A 57 11.29 -22.89 15.81
N ARG A 58 12.32 -22.73 14.99
CA ARG A 58 13.10 -23.83 14.38
C ARG A 58 12.28 -24.80 13.51
N SER A 59 11.03 -24.49 13.18
CA SER A 59 10.24 -25.28 12.24
C SER A 59 10.69 -25.05 10.79
N GLY A 60 10.47 -26.06 9.94
CA GLY A 60 10.67 -25.93 8.50
C GLY A 60 9.37 -25.45 7.86
N LEU A 61 9.30 -24.20 7.41
CA LEU A 61 8.09 -23.56 6.86
C LEU A 61 8.25 -23.17 5.39
N ARG A 62 9.22 -23.77 4.69
CA ARG A 62 9.45 -23.48 3.27
C ARG A 62 8.17 -23.73 2.48
N GLY A 63 7.73 -22.76 1.69
CA GLY A 63 6.50 -22.87 0.89
C GLY A 63 5.20 -22.80 1.68
N ALA A 64 5.23 -22.54 2.99
CA ALA A 64 4.01 -22.44 3.80
C ALA A 64 3.14 -21.26 3.34
N ASN A 65 1.82 -21.41 3.49
CA ASN A 65 0.86 -20.37 3.17
C ASN A 65 0.22 -19.78 4.44
N PHE A 66 0.57 -18.54 4.75
CA PHE A 66 0.08 -17.73 5.86
C PHE A 66 -0.86 -16.61 5.39
N MET A 67 -1.41 -16.68 4.17
CA MET A 67 -2.30 -15.66 3.64
C MET A 67 -3.44 -15.33 4.63
N ALA A 68 -3.53 -14.06 5.01
CA ALA A 68 -4.50 -13.53 5.98
C ALA A 68 -4.49 -14.24 7.36
N ALA A 69 -3.38 -14.88 7.74
CA ALA A 69 -3.21 -15.47 9.06
C ALA A 69 -2.91 -14.38 10.12
N ASN A 70 -3.34 -14.62 11.36
CA ASN A 70 -2.93 -13.83 12.51
C ASN A 70 -1.73 -14.52 13.18
N LEU A 71 -0.57 -13.88 13.11
CA LEU A 71 0.71 -14.33 13.68
C LEU A 71 1.20 -13.36 14.76
N ASN A 72 0.31 -12.55 15.34
CA ASN A 72 0.68 -11.56 16.35
C ASN A 72 1.37 -12.25 17.54
N GLY A 73 2.54 -11.75 17.91
CA GLY A 73 3.37 -12.32 18.99
C GLY A 73 3.91 -13.73 18.75
N ALA A 74 3.74 -14.31 17.55
CA ALA A 74 4.22 -15.66 17.26
C ALA A 74 5.76 -15.71 17.25
N ASP A 75 6.33 -16.80 17.74
CA ASP A 75 7.77 -17.07 17.66
C ASP A 75 8.07 -17.89 16.41
N LEU A 76 8.61 -17.23 15.38
CA LEU A 76 9.09 -17.81 14.13
C LEU A 76 10.63 -17.84 14.09
N SER A 77 11.31 -17.65 15.22
CA SER A 77 12.76 -17.51 15.24
C SER A 77 13.46 -18.75 14.69
N ASN A 78 14.57 -18.55 13.98
CA ASN A 78 15.38 -19.64 13.41
C ASN A 78 14.61 -20.56 12.45
N THR A 79 13.55 -20.07 11.79
CA THR A 79 12.78 -20.84 10.79
C THR A 79 13.31 -20.63 9.37
N ASN A 80 13.00 -21.58 8.49
CA ASN A 80 13.14 -21.39 7.05
C ASN A 80 11.76 -21.09 6.44
N LEU A 81 11.60 -19.87 5.93
CA LEU A 81 10.38 -19.34 5.32
C LEU A 81 10.54 -19.08 3.82
N TRP A 82 11.58 -19.63 3.17
CA TRP A 82 11.73 -19.49 1.72
C TRP A 82 10.48 -19.93 0.96
N ASP A 83 10.15 -19.21 -0.10
CA ASP A 83 9.00 -19.46 -0.96
C ASP A 83 7.63 -19.44 -0.23
N SER A 84 7.55 -18.93 1.01
CA SER A 84 6.28 -18.83 1.75
C SER A 84 5.43 -17.64 1.29
N TYR A 85 4.12 -17.73 1.55
CA TYR A 85 3.13 -16.76 1.08
C TYR A 85 2.43 -16.10 2.28
N PHE A 86 2.50 -14.78 2.39
CA PHE A 86 1.88 -14.04 3.51
C PHE A 86 0.66 -13.20 3.11
N GLY A 87 0.34 -13.11 1.82
CA GLY A 87 -0.83 -12.35 1.39
C GLY A 87 -1.04 -12.34 -0.10
N ASN A 88 -2.22 -11.86 -0.49
CA ASN A 88 -2.47 -11.34 -1.82
C ASN A 88 -3.51 -10.21 -1.75
N HIS A 89 -3.53 -9.38 -2.78
CA HIS A 89 -4.38 -8.19 -2.89
C HIS A 89 -5.90 -8.48 -2.83
N ASN A 90 -6.35 -9.73 -2.96
CA ASN A 90 -7.78 -10.09 -3.01
C ASN A 90 -8.33 -10.63 -1.68
N VAL A 91 -7.51 -11.28 -0.86
CA VAL A 91 -7.97 -12.08 0.30
C VAL A 91 -7.47 -11.50 1.63
N GLY A 92 -6.48 -10.59 1.59
CA GLY A 92 -5.91 -9.94 2.76
C GLY A 92 -4.48 -10.38 3.03
N TYR A 93 -3.79 -9.58 3.85
CA TYR A 93 -2.41 -9.79 4.28
C TYR A 93 -2.36 -10.39 5.68
N ALA A 94 -1.29 -11.11 5.99
CA ALA A 94 -1.02 -11.57 7.34
C ALA A 94 -0.75 -10.40 8.30
N ASP A 95 -0.98 -10.65 9.58
CA ASP A 95 -0.61 -9.74 10.68
C ASP A 95 0.49 -10.40 11.52
N LEU A 96 1.70 -9.83 11.50
CA LEU A 96 2.87 -10.31 12.26
C LEU A 96 3.28 -9.31 13.34
N ASN A 97 2.32 -8.53 13.87
CA ASN A 97 2.62 -7.52 14.89
C ASN A 97 3.33 -8.17 16.09
N GLY A 98 4.53 -7.66 16.40
CA GLY A 98 5.34 -8.15 17.52
C GLY A 98 5.87 -9.59 17.39
N ALA A 99 5.78 -10.22 16.22
CA ALA A 99 6.33 -11.56 16.01
C ALA A 99 7.87 -11.57 16.08
N ASP A 100 8.45 -12.72 16.44
CA ASP A 100 9.90 -12.93 16.40
C ASP A 100 10.29 -13.68 15.13
N LEU A 101 10.93 -12.98 14.19
CA LEU A 101 11.52 -13.51 12.96
C LEU A 101 13.06 -13.47 13.01
N SER A 102 13.66 -13.43 14.21
CA SER A 102 15.12 -13.36 14.33
C SER A 102 15.80 -14.59 13.72
N ASN A 103 16.90 -14.35 13.01
CA ASN A 103 17.69 -15.39 12.34
C ASN A 103 16.89 -16.27 11.35
N THR A 104 15.80 -15.75 10.79
CA THR A 104 14.98 -16.47 9.80
C THR A 104 15.54 -16.35 8.39
N GLN A 105 15.24 -17.34 7.55
CA GLN A 105 15.52 -17.29 6.11
C GLN A 105 14.25 -16.89 5.37
N LEU A 106 14.18 -15.63 4.92
CA LEU A 106 13.02 -15.04 4.23
C LEU A 106 13.26 -14.80 2.75
N GLY A 107 14.41 -15.20 2.21
CA GLY A 107 14.79 -14.85 0.85
C GLY A 107 13.71 -15.12 -0.22
N GLY A 108 13.41 -14.11 -1.03
CA GLY A 108 12.40 -14.16 -2.11
C GLY A 108 10.94 -14.05 -1.66
N VAL A 109 10.66 -13.91 -0.37
CA VAL A 109 9.28 -13.78 0.15
C VAL A 109 8.70 -12.40 -0.18
N ASP A 110 7.42 -12.38 -0.57
CA ASP A 110 6.64 -11.16 -0.71
C ASP A 110 5.96 -10.81 0.62
N LEU A 111 6.49 -9.79 1.30
CA LEU A 111 5.93 -9.21 2.52
C LEU A 111 5.31 -7.83 2.26
N SER A 112 5.00 -7.51 1.00
CA SER A 112 4.36 -6.24 0.69
C SER A 112 3.00 -6.11 1.36
N ASN A 113 2.70 -4.92 1.87
CA ASN A 113 1.47 -4.58 2.60
C ASN A 113 1.19 -5.37 3.90
N VAL A 114 2.11 -6.23 4.33
CA VAL A 114 1.99 -6.99 5.59
C VAL A 114 2.22 -6.07 6.79
N ASN A 115 1.49 -6.29 7.88
CA ASN A 115 1.77 -5.61 9.14
C ASN A 115 2.95 -6.29 9.86
N LEU A 116 4.08 -5.60 9.91
CA LEU A 116 5.34 -6.02 10.55
C LEU A 116 5.67 -5.08 11.73
N SER A 117 4.70 -4.36 12.28
CA SER A 117 4.93 -3.43 13.38
C SER A 117 5.50 -4.17 14.59
N GLY A 118 6.62 -3.68 15.13
CA GLY A 118 7.29 -4.26 16.30
C GLY A 118 7.94 -5.63 16.05
N VAL A 119 7.99 -6.11 14.81
CA VAL A 119 8.60 -7.41 14.50
C VAL A 119 10.10 -7.41 14.77
N ASN A 120 10.63 -8.52 15.28
CA ASN A 120 12.07 -8.71 15.41
C ASN A 120 12.62 -9.43 14.16
N LEU A 121 13.37 -8.73 13.31
CA LEU A 121 14.07 -9.28 12.14
C LEU A 121 15.58 -9.34 12.35
N SER A 122 16.06 -9.31 13.60
CA SER A 122 17.49 -9.27 13.89
C SER A 122 18.21 -10.50 13.31
N GLY A 123 19.27 -10.29 12.54
CA GLY A 123 20.04 -11.36 11.90
C GLY A 123 19.29 -12.14 10.80
N ALA A 124 18.09 -11.72 10.40
CA ALA A 124 17.33 -12.39 9.35
C ALA A 124 17.96 -12.20 7.96
N ASP A 125 17.81 -13.19 7.07
CA ASP A 125 18.18 -13.08 5.66
C ASP A 125 16.98 -12.60 4.83
N LEU A 126 17.02 -11.34 4.41
CA LEU A 126 15.97 -10.64 3.64
C LEU A 126 16.32 -10.52 2.16
N GLY A 127 17.19 -11.38 1.62
CA GLY A 127 17.58 -11.34 0.21
C GLY A 127 16.38 -11.46 -0.74
N ASN A 128 16.18 -10.49 -1.64
CA ASN A 128 15.07 -10.41 -2.59
C ASN A 128 13.68 -10.37 -1.95
N VAL A 129 13.58 -9.94 -0.69
CA VAL A 129 12.29 -9.73 -0.03
C VAL A 129 11.66 -8.42 -0.52
N ASN A 130 10.36 -8.45 -0.79
CA ASN A 130 9.58 -7.25 -1.07
C ASN A 130 8.94 -6.73 0.22
N LEU A 131 9.38 -5.57 0.71
CA LEU A 131 8.82 -4.87 1.88
C LEU A 131 8.03 -3.62 1.48
N SER A 132 7.71 -3.46 0.19
CA SER A 132 6.97 -2.30 -0.30
C SER A 132 5.60 -2.20 0.39
N ASN A 133 5.26 -1.01 0.88
CA ASN A 133 4.01 -0.76 1.61
C ASN A 133 3.76 -1.60 2.89
N ALA A 134 4.74 -2.36 3.40
CA ALA A 134 4.60 -3.05 4.69
C ALA A 134 4.51 -2.06 5.86
N VAL A 135 3.89 -2.40 6.98
CA VAL A 135 3.90 -1.52 8.18
C VAL A 135 5.10 -1.90 9.05
N LEU A 136 6.09 -1.02 9.20
CA LEU A 136 7.39 -1.34 9.83
C LEU A 136 7.62 -0.61 11.16
N ASP A 137 6.57 -0.04 11.76
CA ASP A 137 6.68 0.76 12.98
C ASP A 137 7.35 -0.01 14.12
N GLY A 138 8.55 0.43 14.51
CA GLY A 138 9.32 -0.17 15.60
C GLY A 138 9.97 -1.52 15.28
N ALA A 139 9.91 -1.99 14.03
CA ALA A 139 10.55 -3.21 13.57
C ALA A 139 12.08 -3.14 13.74
N ASP A 140 12.71 -4.27 14.06
CA ASP A 140 14.15 -4.35 14.35
C ASP A 140 14.92 -5.10 13.28
N PHE A 141 15.79 -4.39 12.55
CA PHE A 141 16.61 -4.93 11.47
C PHE A 141 18.07 -5.11 11.90
N THR A 142 18.36 -5.12 13.20
CA THR A 142 19.74 -5.23 13.72
C THR A 142 20.46 -6.44 13.12
N ASP A 143 21.63 -6.23 12.53
CA ASP A 143 22.44 -7.26 11.85
C ASP A 143 21.72 -8.05 10.74
N ALA A 144 20.57 -7.58 10.24
CA ALA A 144 19.86 -8.24 9.14
C ALA A 144 20.66 -8.16 7.83
N VAL A 145 20.52 -9.19 7.00
CA VAL A 145 21.20 -9.28 5.70
C VAL A 145 20.23 -8.87 4.60
N LEU A 146 20.62 -7.87 3.81
CA LEU A 146 19.85 -7.35 2.69
C LEU A 146 20.54 -7.67 1.36
N ALA A 147 19.77 -8.03 0.33
CA ALA A 147 20.30 -8.24 -1.01
C ALA A 147 19.17 -8.11 -2.03
N GLY A 148 19.07 -7.01 -2.77
CA GLY A 148 17.90 -6.82 -3.66
C GLY A 148 16.58 -6.64 -2.91
N THR A 149 16.63 -6.31 -1.61
CA THR A 149 15.44 -6.08 -0.77
C THR A 149 14.78 -4.76 -1.16
N ALA A 150 13.48 -4.76 -1.43
CA ALA A 150 12.77 -3.56 -1.87
C ALA A 150 12.06 -2.85 -0.72
N PHE A 151 12.38 -1.57 -0.49
CA PHE A 151 11.69 -0.71 0.48
C PHE A 151 10.97 0.43 -0.25
N GLY A 152 9.81 0.12 -0.82
CA GLY A 152 8.95 1.09 -1.50
C GLY A 152 7.96 1.77 -0.57
N ASP A 153 7.93 3.10 -0.58
CA ASP A 153 6.84 3.95 -0.09
C ASP A 153 6.60 3.94 1.42
N ARG A 154 7.69 3.91 2.21
CA ARG A 154 7.66 3.81 3.69
C ARG A 154 8.53 4.86 4.37
N ASP A 155 8.21 5.18 5.62
CA ASP A 155 9.11 5.89 6.51
C ASP A 155 10.09 4.89 7.14
N LEU A 156 11.39 5.06 6.93
CA LEU A 156 12.42 4.20 7.51
C LEU A 156 12.93 4.72 8.87
N ARG A 157 12.50 5.90 9.32
CA ARG A 157 12.87 6.43 10.66
C ARG A 157 12.28 5.60 11.80
N VAL A 158 11.17 4.93 11.54
CA VAL A 158 10.48 4.07 12.51
C VAL A 158 11.17 2.70 12.68
N VAL A 159 12.14 2.38 11.82
CA VAL A 159 12.86 1.09 11.81
C VAL A 159 14.15 1.19 12.63
N LYS A 160 14.39 0.19 13.48
CA LYS A 160 15.60 0.07 14.29
C LYS A 160 16.66 -0.74 13.56
N GLY A 161 17.93 -0.55 13.93
CA GLY A 161 19.03 -1.40 13.43
C GLY A 161 19.50 -1.11 11.99
N LEU A 162 18.98 -0.08 11.31
CA LEU A 162 19.38 0.26 9.93
C LEU A 162 20.88 0.55 9.77
N VAL A 163 21.58 0.96 10.82
CA VAL A 163 23.04 1.21 10.78
C VAL A 163 23.84 -0.09 10.71
N THR A 164 23.31 -1.18 11.26
CA THR A 164 23.99 -2.47 11.41
C THR A 164 23.66 -3.47 10.32
N VAL A 165 22.72 -3.16 9.42
CA VAL A 165 22.37 -4.08 8.34
C VAL A 165 23.55 -4.33 7.41
N HIS A 166 23.56 -5.50 6.79
CA HIS A 166 24.59 -5.92 5.85
C HIS A 166 24.01 -6.08 4.44
N HIS A 167 24.35 -5.16 3.55
CA HIS A 167 23.99 -5.28 2.14
C HIS A 167 24.98 -6.20 1.41
N ARG A 168 24.52 -7.36 0.93
CA ARG A 168 25.27 -8.22 0.00
C ARG A 168 25.05 -7.83 -1.46
N PHE A 169 23.96 -7.12 -1.76
CA PHE A 169 23.61 -6.60 -3.07
C PHE A 169 22.77 -5.31 -2.92
N PRO A 170 22.85 -4.34 -3.86
CA PRO A 170 22.04 -3.13 -3.81
C PRO A 170 20.56 -3.42 -3.58
N SER A 171 19.95 -2.71 -2.63
CA SER A 171 18.57 -2.88 -2.21
C SER A 171 17.79 -1.63 -2.63
N PRO A 172 16.87 -1.71 -3.62
CA PRO A 172 16.26 -0.53 -4.22
C PRO A 172 15.38 0.24 -3.24
N LEU A 173 15.46 1.57 -3.31
CA LEU A 173 14.63 2.51 -2.57
C LEU A 173 13.81 3.36 -3.54
N SER A 174 12.54 3.62 -3.21
CA SER A 174 11.76 4.60 -3.94
C SER A 174 12.13 6.02 -3.49
N ILE A 175 11.98 6.99 -4.39
CA ILE A 175 12.17 8.41 -4.04
C ILE A 175 11.22 8.80 -2.88
N ASN A 176 10.00 8.27 -2.88
CA ASN A 176 9.01 8.53 -1.84
C ASN A 176 9.50 8.09 -0.44
N THR A 177 10.15 6.93 -0.33
CA THR A 177 10.77 6.45 0.92
C THR A 177 11.76 7.48 1.50
N ILE A 178 12.55 8.14 0.65
CA ILE A 178 13.55 9.14 1.07
C ILE A 178 12.87 10.38 1.66
N TYR A 179 11.79 10.84 1.02
CA TYR A 179 11.03 12.00 1.45
C TYR A 179 10.19 11.73 2.70
N LEU A 180 9.50 10.58 2.77
CA LEU A 180 8.78 10.13 3.97
C LEU A 180 9.71 10.02 5.18
N SER A 181 10.96 9.60 4.94
CA SER A 181 11.99 9.50 5.97
C SER A 181 12.68 10.83 6.27
N GLY A 182 12.22 11.96 5.71
CA GLY A 182 12.78 13.29 5.98
C GLY A 182 14.27 13.44 5.64
N GLY A 183 14.83 12.58 4.78
CA GLY A 183 16.26 12.56 4.48
C GLY A 183 17.16 12.15 5.65
N THR A 184 16.61 11.53 6.70
CA THR A 184 17.37 11.11 7.89
C THR A 184 17.74 9.63 7.89
N ILE A 185 17.63 8.95 6.74
CA ILE A 185 18.07 7.56 6.58
C ILE A 185 19.60 7.52 6.78
N PRO A 186 20.15 6.57 7.57
CA PRO A 186 21.60 6.48 7.78
C PRO A 186 22.39 6.38 6.47
N GLU A 187 23.47 7.16 6.33
CA GLU A 187 24.30 7.17 5.12
C GLU A 187 24.90 5.79 4.80
N ALA A 188 25.30 5.03 5.84
CA ALA A 188 25.82 3.68 5.67
C ALA A 188 24.81 2.75 4.98
N PHE A 189 23.53 2.87 5.36
CA PHE A 189 22.44 2.14 4.72
C PHE A 189 22.27 2.56 3.26
N LEU A 190 22.19 3.87 2.98
CA LEU A 190 22.01 4.39 1.63
C LEU A 190 23.18 4.04 0.68
N ARG A 191 24.41 3.98 1.19
CA ARG A 191 25.55 3.45 0.40
C ARG A 191 25.30 1.99 0.02
N GLY A 192 24.81 1.18 0.95
CA GLY A 192 24.42 -0.21 0.72
C GLY A 192 23.26 -0.39 -0.27
N THR A 193 22.40 0.62 -0.45
CA THR A 193 21.37 0.64 -1.51
C THR A 193 21.92 0.97 -2.89
N GLY A 194 23.20 1.30 -2.99
CA GLY A 194 23.85 1.73 -4.24
C GLY A 194 23.67 3.22 -4.56
N ALA A 195 23.27 4.03 -3.58
CA ALA A 195 23.16 5.47 -3.79
C ALA A 195 24.57 6.09 -3.96
N PRO A 196 24.78 6.94 -4.99
CA PRO A 196 26.07 7.58 -5.20
C PRO A 196 26.34 8.66 -4.14
N ASP A 197 27.61 8.89 -3.80
CA ASP A 197 28.01 9.86 -2.77
C ASP A 197 27.50 11.28 -3.05
N THR A 198 27.46 11.68 -4.32
CA THR A 198 26.88 12.96 -4.74
C THR A 198 25.41 13.07 -4.35
N PHE A 199 24.64 11.98 -4.46
CA PHE A 199 23.25 11.98 -4.00
C PHE A 199 23.17 12.17 -2.48
N LEU A 200 24.03 11.50 -1.71
CA LEU A 200 24.05 11.62 -0.25
C LEU A 200 24.36 13.05 0.21
N GLU A 201 25.29 13.72 -0.47
CA GLU A 201 25.66 15.13 -0.21
C GLU A 201 24.48 16.09 -0.39
N TYR A 202 23.67 15.91 -1.44
CA TYR A 202 22.55 16.80 -1.75
C TYR A 202 21.19 16.35 -1.18
N MET A 203 21.07 15.10 -0.71
CA MET A 203 19.80 14.51 -0.30
C MET A 203 19.08 15.36 0.75
N ARG A 204 19.78 15.81 1.79
CA ARG A 204 19.14 16.63 2.85
C ARG A 204 18.59 17.94 2.31
N SER A 205 19.30 18.55 1.37
CA SER A 205 18.87 19.78 0.67
C SER A 205 17.60 19.53 -0.16
N LEU A 206 17.54 18.38 -0.84
CA LEU A 206 16.39 17.98 -1.66
C LEU A 206 15.15 17.68 -0.81
N VAL A 207 15.32 17.07 0.37
CA VAL A 207 14.18 16.76 1.25
C VAL A 207 13.67 17.99 2.02
N ASN A 208 14.54 18.96 2.31
CA ASN A 208 14.18 20.19 3.02
C ASN A 208 13.53 21.26 2.12
N THR A 209 13.60 21.13 0.80
CA THR A 209 12.72 21.94 -0.04
C THR A 209 11.27 21.51 0.20
N PRO A 210 10.37 22.43 0.59
CA PRO A 210 8.96 22.10 0.75
C PRO A 210 8.51 21.49 -0.56
N ILE A 211 8.19 20.20 -0.52
CA ILE A 211 7.63 19.61 -1.71
C ILE A 211 6.17 19.96 -1.69
N GLU A 212 5.79 20.75 -2.67
CA GLU A 212 4.41 20.83 -3.11
C GLU A 212 4.04 19.52 -3.82
N TYR A 213 4.04 18.39 -3.08
CA TYR A 213 3.63 17.09 -3.61
C TYR A 213 2.13 17.13 -3.83
N TYR A 214 1.72 17.58 -5.01
CA TYR A 214 0.37 17.35 -5.48
C TYR A 214 0.43 16.09 -6.32
N THR A 215 0.08 14.97 -5.70
CA THR A 215 -0.25 13.77 -6.46
C THR A 215 -1.76 13.76 -6.72
N CYS A 216 -2.12 13.80 -7.99
CA CYS A 216 -3.50 13.89 -8.43
C CYS A 216 -3.86 12.70 -9.32
N PHE A 217 -4.89 11.94 -8.95
CA PHE A 217 -5.46 10.94 -9.83
C PHE A 217 -6.63 11.53 -10.61
N ILE A 218 -6.58 11.51 -11.94
CA ILE A 218 -7.68 11.96 -12.79
C ILE A 218 -8.58 10.76 -13.07
N SER A 219 -9.76 10.76 -12.44
CA SER A 219 -10.82 9.79 -12.71
C SER A 219 -11.77 10.35 -13.77
N TYR A 220 -11.99 9.61 -14.85
CA TYR A 220 -12.79 10.07 -15.99
C TYR A 220 -13.44 8.89 -16.74
N SER A 221 -14.55 9.16 -17.44
CA SER A 221 -15.18 8.18 -18.34
C SER A 221 -14.41 8.07 -19.65
N SER A 222 -14.48 6.92 -20.34
CA SER A 222 -13.88 6.73 -21.66
C SER A 222 -14.15 7.86 -22.64
N LYS A 223 -15.37 8.39 -22.59
CA LYS A 223 -15.82 9.38 -23.57
C LYS A 223 -15.16 10.75 -23.35
N ASP A 224 -14.57 10.97 -22.18
CA ASP A 224 -13.92 12.22 -21.79
C ASP A 224 -12.40 12.21 -21.97
N GLN A 225 -11.84 11.18 -22.63
CA GLN A 225 -10.40 11.00 -22.77
C GLN A 225 -9.68 12.22 -23.36
N VAL A 226 -10.25 12.84 -24.40
CA VAL A 226 -9.64 14.01 -25.04
C VAL A 226 -9.49 15.17 -24.05
N PHE A 227 -10.48 15.35 -23.16
CA PHE A 227 -10.40 16.36 -22.12
C PHE A 227 -9.39 15.95 -21.03
N ALA A 228 -9.43 14.70 -20.58
CA ALA A 228 -8.53 14.18 -19.55
C ALA A 228 -7.05 14.26 -19.97
N GLU A 229 -6.72 13.88 -21.21
CA GLU A 229 -5.36 13.96 -21.75
C GLU A 229 -4.86 15.40 -21.84
N ARG A 230 -5.72 16.32 -22.28
CA ARG A 230 -5.40 17.76 -22.31
C ARG A 230 -5.14 18.30 -20.90
N LEU A 231 -6.04 17.99 -19.97
CA LEU A 231 -5.91 18.42 -18.58
C LEU A 231 -4.67 17.84 -17.92
N TYR A 232 -4.38 16.56 -18.17
CA TYR A 232 -3.15 15.91 -17.73
C TYR A 232 -1.90 16.62 -18.25
N ALA A 233 -1.82 16.87 -19.57
CA ALA A 233 -0.66 17.53 -20.17
C ALA A 233 -0.44 18.93 -19.59
N ASP A 234 -1.52 19.69 -19.41
CA ASP A 234 -1.44 21.03 -18.84
C ASP A 234 -1.07 21.01 -17.36
N LEU A 235 -1.64 20.11 -16.55
CA LEU A 235 -1.27 19.93 -15.14
C LEU A 235 0.21 19.55 -14.99
N GLN A 236 0.71 18.60 -15.79
CA GLN A 236 2.13 18.21 -15.81
C GLN A 236 3.02 19.39 -16.18
N SER A 237 2.65 20.19 -17.19
CA SER A 237 3.41 21.38 -17.60
C SER A 237 3.49 22.45 -16.51
N LYS A 238 2.53 22.44 -15.59
CA LYS A 238 2.46 23.34 -14.42
C LYS A 238 3.09 22.74 -13.16
N GLY A 239 3.73 21.58 -13.27
CA GLY A 239 4.43 20.91 -12.17
C GLY A 239 3.53 20.09 -11.24
N VAL A 240 2.24 19.92 -11.57
CA VAL A 240 1.34 19.02 -10.83
C VAL A 240 1.60 17.59 -11.28
N ARG A 241 1.97 16.71 -10.34
CA ARG A 241 2.15 15.29 -10.66
C ARG A 241 0.79 14.64 -10.73
N CYS A 242 0.32 14.35 -11.93
CA CYS A 242 -0.95 13.67 -12.13
C CYS A 242 -0.76 12.32 -12.82
N TRP A 243 -1.68 11.41 -12.54
CA TRP A 243 -1.78 10.11 -13.19
C TRP A 243 -3.23 9.88 -13.57
N PHE A 244 -3.43 9.09 -14.61
CA PHE A 244 -4.73 8.57 -14.97
C PHE A 244 -4.52 7.18 -15.56
N ALA A 245 -5.52 6.32 -15.43
CA ALA A 245 -5.44 4.97 -15.97
C ALA A 245 -5.57 5.02 -17.51
N PRO A 246 -4.60 4.51 -18.29
CA PRO A 246 -4.78 4.35 -19.73
C PRO A 246 -5.93 3.37 -20.03
N GLU A 247 -6.49 3.44 -21.24
CA GLU A 247 -7.73 2.75 -21.64
C GLU A 247 -7.75 1.23 -21.38
N ASP A 248 -6.59 0.59 -21.27
CA ASP A 248 -6.44 -0.86 -21.00
C ASP A 248 -6.81 -1.28 -19.56
N LEU A 249 -7.06 -0.33 -18.67
CA LEU A 249 -7.55 -0.57 -17.30
C LEU A 249 -9.09 -0.59 -17.22
N LYS A 250 -9.79 -0.45 -18.35
CA LYS A 250 -11.26 -0.43 -18.37
C LYS A 250 -11.89 -1.83 -18.28
N ILE A 251 -12.53 -2.03 -17.12
CA ILE A 251 -13.89 -2.56 -16.98
C ILE A 251 -14.05 -4.09 -17.10
N GLY A 252 -14.11 -4.70 -15.91
CA GLY A 252 -14.68 -6.01 -15.61
C GLY A 252 -14.58 -6.26 -14.11
N ASP A 253 -15.48 -7.09 -13.56
CA ASP A 253 -15.59 -7.41 -12.12
C ASP A 253 -14.30 -7.92 -11.45
N LYS A 254 -13.25 -8.19 -12.24
CA LYS A 254 -11.94 -8.66 -11.80
C LYS A 254 -10.90 -7.55 -11.52
N ILE A 255 -11.21 -6.28 -11.75
CA ILE A 255 -10.29 -5.14 -11.51
C ILE A 255 -10.84 -4.19 -10.42
N ARG A 256 -11.95 -4.54 -9.76
CA ARG A 256 -12.52 -3.76 -8.65
C ARG A 256 -11.50 -3.43 -7.53
N PRO A 257 -10.57 -4.33 -7.12
CA PRO A 257 -9.63 -4.04 -6.02
C PRO A 257 -8.41 -3.18 -6.41
N ARG A 258 -7.96 -3.22 -7.67
CA ARG A 258 -6.68 -2.60 -8.09
C ARG A 258 -6.75 -1.07 -8.17
N ILE A 259 -7.95 -0.50 -8.32
CA ILE A 259 -8.14 0.95 -8.45
C ILE A 259 -8.45 1.59 -7.09
N ASP A 260 -9.14 0.89 -6.18
CA ASP A 260 -9.25 1.33 -4.77
C ASP A 260 -7.86 1.59 -4.16
N GLU A 261 -6.86 0.78 -4.54
CA GLU A 261 -5.46 0.97 -4.16
C GLU A 261 -4.80 2.19 -4.83
N SER A 262 -5.13 2.47 -6.10
CA SER A 262 -4.66 3.67 -6.79
C SER A 262 -5.18 4.94 -6.08
N ILE A 263 -6.47 4.98 -5.72
CA ILE A 263 -7.04 6.10 -4.96
C ILE A 263 -6.50 6.14 -3.51
N ARG A 264 -6.07 5.01 -2.92
CA ARG A 264 -5.36 4.98 -1.61
C ARG A 264 -3.94 5.56 -1.68
N LEU A 265 -3.27 5.45 -2.82
CA LEU A 265 -1.90 5.91 -3.01
C LEU A 265 -1.79 7.42 -3.29
N TYR A 266 -2.81 8.05 -3.89
CA TYR A 266 -2.76 9.45 -4.27
C TYR A 266 -3.46 10.36 -3.25
N ASP A 267 -2.91 11.58 -3.09
CA ASP A 267 -3.39 12.55 -2.11
C ASP A 267 -4.71 13.21 -2.54
N LYS A 268 -4.93 13.38 -3.85
CA LYS A 268 -6.05 14.11 -4.43
C LYS A 268 -6.71 13.32 -5.56
N LEU A 269 -8.03 13.25 -5.55
CA LEU A 269 -8.86 12.66 -6.59
C LEU A 269 -9.53 13.78 -7.39
N LEU A 270 -9.11 13.96 -8.65
CA LEU A 270 -9.73 14.87 -9.60
C LEU A 270 -10.76 14.10 -10.42
N LEU A 271 -12.04 14.34 -10.14
CA LEU A 271 -13.14 13.58 -10.73
C LEU A 271 -13.79 14.35 -11.88
N VAL A 272 -13.69 13.81 -13.10
CA VAL A 272 -14.33 14.34 -14.31
C VAL A 272 -15.79 13.89 -14.38
N LEU A 273 -16.69 14.83 -14.13
CA LEU A 273 -18.13 14.64 -14.13
C LEU A 273 -18.71 15.03 -15.50
N SER A 274 -18.99 13.99 -16.28
CA SER A 274 -19.82 14.02 -17.48
C SER A 274 -21.12 13.25 -17.27
N GLU A 275 -22.04 13.30 -18.23
CA GLU A 275 -23.24 12.49 -18.28
C GLU A 275 -22.96 11.00 -18.06
N ASP A 276 -21.90 10.47 -18.67
CA ASP A 276 -21.49 9.07 -18.52
C ASP A 276 -20.93 8.77 -17.13
N SER A 277 -20.10 9.65 -16.59
CA SER A 277 -19.57 9.50 -15.23
C SER A 277 -20.70 9.53 -14.20
N VAL A 278 -21.65 10.47 -14.34
CA VAL A 278 -22.76 10.63 -13.38
C VAL A 278 -23.73 9.45 -13.42
N ALA A 279 -23.90 8.79 -14.57
CA ALA A 279 -24.71 7.58 -14.71
C ALA A 279 -24.02 6.31 -14.17
N SER A 280 -22.72 6.36 -13.86
CA SER A 280 -21.93 5.21 -13.45
C SER A 280 -22.01 4.95 -11.94
N GLN A 281 -22.45 3.74 -11.55
CA GLN A 281 -22.42 3.28 -10.15
C GLN A 281 -21.01 3.25 -9.56
N TRP A 282 -19.99 3.13 -10.40
CA TRP A 282 -18.61 3.14 -9.94
C TRP A 282 -18.17 4.54 -9.48
N VAL A 283 -18.61 5.60 -10.17
CA VAL A 283 -18.29 6.98 -9.79
C VAL A 283 -18.92 7.33 -8.44
N GLU A 284 -20.14 6.83 -8.20
CA GLU A 284 -20.79 6.93 -6.89
C GLU A 284 -19.92 6.33 -5.79
N HIS A 285 -19.39 5.11 -6.00
CA HIS A 285 -18.51 4.45 -5.03
C HIS A 285 -17.18 5.19 -4.80
N GLU A 286 -16.55 5.74 -5.85
CA GLU A 286 -15.34 6.56 -5.71
C GLU A 286 -15.58 7.82 -4.87
N VAL A 287 -16.71 8.50 -5.12
CA VAL A 287 -17.09 9.71 -4.38
C VAL A 287 -17.32 9.38 -2.91
N GLU A 288 -18.05 8.31 -2.61
CA GLU A 288 -18.28 7.85 -1.24
C GLU A 288 -16.98 7.49 -0.53
N THR A 289 -16.06 6.80 -1.24
CA THR A 289 -14.74 6.44 -0.72
C THR A 289 -13.88 7.68 -0.41
N ALA A 290 -13.87 8.67 -1.30
CA ALA A 290 -13.15 9.91 -1.09
C ALA A 290 -13.74 10.71 0.09
N ILE A 291 -15.07 10.78 0.22
CA ILE A 291 -15.75 11.41 1.36
C ILE A 291 -15.39 10.69 2.67
N GLY A 292 -15.37 9.35 2.68
CA GLY A 292 -14.98 8.55 3.85
C GLY A 292 -13.58 8.93 4.36
N LYS A 293 -12.61 9.09 3.46
CA LYS A 293 -11.24 9.51 3.80
C LYS A 293 -11.16 10.92 4.39
N GLU A 294 -12.00 11.84 3.91
CA GLU A 294 -12.06 13.19 4.47
C GLU A 294 -12.59 13.20 5.91
N LEU A 295 -13.53 12.30 6.23
CA LEU A 295 -14.02 12.10 7.59
C LEU A 295 -12.97 11.44 8.51
N GLU A 296 -12.07 10.62 7.94
CA GLU A 296 -10.94 9.99 8.65
C GLU A 296 -9.76 10.94 8.89
N GLY A 297 -9.88 12.23 8.53
CA GLY A 297 -8.92 13.27 8.88
C GLY A 297 -7.97 13.70 7.75
N LYS A 298 -8.20 13.29 6.50
CA LYS A 298 -7.50 13.83 5.32
C LYS A 298 -8.38 14.87 4.62
N PRO A 299 -8.33 16.18 4.96
CA PRO A 299 -9.16 17.18 4.30
C PRO A 299 -8.76 17.37 2.83
N ASN A 300 -9.72 17.78 1.99
CA ASN A 300 -9.51 18.15 0.57
C ASN A 300 -8.96 17.00 -0.30
N VAL A 301 -9.63 15.85 -0.28
CA VAL A 301 -9.28 14.71 -1.13
C VAL A 301 -10.00 14.79 -2.47
N LEU A 302 -11.28 15.17 -2.50
CA LEU A 302 -12.10 15.16 -3.71
C LEU A 302 -12.19 16.53 -4.39
N PHE A 303 -11.77 16.59 -5.67
CA PHE A 303 -11.86 17.76 -6.55
C PHE A 303 -12.76 17.45 -7.75
N PRO A 304 -14.08 17.72 -7.67
CA PRO A 304 -14.99 17.48 -8.77
C PRO A 304 -14.85 18.57 -9.84
N ILE A 305 -14.77 18.18 -11.11
CA ILE A 305 -14.83 19.09 -12.26
C ILE A 305 -15.90 18.62 -13.23
N ARG A 306 -16.68 19.53 -13.79
CA ARG A 306 -17.76 19.21 -14.72
C ARG A 306 -17.40 19.59 -16.15
N VAL A 307 -17.68 18.70 -17.09
CA VAL A 307 -17.51 18.95 -18.53
C VAL A 307 -18.84 19.18 -19.24
N ASP A 308 -19.96 18.96 -18.55
CA ASP A 308 -21.33 19.23 -19.00
C ASP A 308 -22.24 19.65 -17.81
N GLN A 309 -23.56 19.62 -18.03
CA GLN A 309 -24.57 19.98 -17.04
C GLN A 309 -25.14 18.76 -16.29
N ALA A 310 -24.71 17.54 -16.58
CA ALA A 310 -25.34 16.32 -16.06
C ALA A 310 -25.28 16.27 -14.53
N ILE A 311 -24.16 16.66 -13.93
CA ILE A 311 -24.06 16.76 -12.48
C ILE A 311 -24.99 17.82 -11.91
N MET A 312 -25.26 18.92 -12.62
CA MET A 312 -26.15 19.98 -12.13
C MET A 312 -27.63 19.56 -12.18
N GLU A 313 -27.98 18.73 -13.16
CA GLU A 313 -29.35 18.28 -13.43
C GLU A 313 -29.70 16.96 -12.71
N SER A 314 -28.70 16.19 -12.31
CA SER A 314 -28.89 14.88 -11.68
C SER A 314 -29.65 14.97 -10.36
N LYS A 315 -30.57 14.03 -10.16
CA LYS A 315 -31.38 13.89 -8.93
C LYS A 315 -30.84 12.82 -7.98
N THR A 316 -29.68 12.23 -8.27
CA THR A 316 -29.09 11.22 -7.39
C THR A 316 -28.62 11.84 -6.07
N GLY A 317 -28.62 11.03 -5.00
CA GLY A 317 -28.28 11.49 -3.65
C GLY A 317 -26.83 11.99 -3.56
N TRP A 318 -25.89 11.22 -4.10
CA TRP A 318 -24.47 11.57 -4.10
C TRP A 318 -24.17 12.84 -4.92
N ALA A 319 -24.81 13.02 -6.09
CA ALA A 319 -24.63 14.21 -6.92
C ALA A 319 -25.13 15.47 -6.19
N SER A 320 -26.28 15.34 -5.53
CA SER A 320 -26.83 16.42 -4.69
C SER A 320 -25.90 16.77 -3.54
N HIS A 321 -25.31 15.76 -2.89
CA HIS A 321 -24.34 15.97 -1.83
C HIS A 321 -23.11 16.72 -2.34
N VAL A 322 -22.47 16.28 -3.43
CA VAL A 322 -21.28 16.94 -4.00
C VAL A 322 -21.56 18.41 -4.36
N ARG A 323 -22.71 18.71 -4.97
CA ARG A 323 -23.10 20.10 -5.31
C ARG A 323 -23.27 21.01 -4.09
N LEU A 324 -23.73 20.46 -2.96
CA LEU A 324 -24.01 21.23 -1.75
C LEU A 324 -22.77 21.38 -0.86
N THR A 325 -21.86 20.43 -0.91
CA THR A 325 -20.70 20.40 0.00
C THR A 325 -19.43 20.94 -0.63
N ARG A 326 -19.31 20.97 -1.97
CA ARG A 326 -18.06 21.33 -2.65
C ARG A 326 -18.26 22.26 -3.83
N TYR A 327 -17.22 23.03 -4.12
CA TYR A 327 -17.11 23.74 -5.39
C TYR A 327 -16.80 22.75 -6.51
N ILE A 328 -17.54 22.84 -7.62
CA ILE A 328 -17.31 22.03 -8.81
C ILE A 328 -16.63 22.92 -9.86
N GLY A 329 -15.42 22.55 -10.28
CA GLY A 329 -14.69 23.27 -11.31
C GLY A 329 -15.43 23.22 -12.65
N ASP A 330 -15.64 24.38 -13.27
CA ASP A 330 -16.41 24.49 -14.51
C ASP A 330 -15.51 24.39 -15.75
N PHE A 331 -15.69 23.30 -16.49
CA PHE A 331 -14.99 23.05 -17.76
C PHE A 331 -15.99 22.81 -18.91
N THR A 332 -17.26 23.24 -18.82
CA THR A 332 -18.24 22.96 -19.90
C THR A 332 -17.86 23.52 -21.26
N HIS A 333 -17.02 24.57 -21.29
CA HIS A 333 -16.51 25.21 -22.51
C HIS A 333 -15.02 24.94 -22.73
N TRP A 334 -14.50 23.79 -22.27
CA TRP A 334 -13.06 23.47 -22.30
C TRP A 334 -12.41 23.53 -23.69
N LYS A 335 -13.18 23.43 -24.78
CA LYS A 335 -12.68 23.60 -26.16
C LYS A 335 -12.29 25.06 -26.47
N ASN A 336 -12.89 26.04 -25.80
CA ASN A 336 -12.46 27.43 -25.84
C ASN A 336 -11.19 27.59 -24.97
N HIS A 337 -10.15 28.21 -25.54
CA HIS A 337 -8.88 28.38 -24.84
C HIS A 337 -8.99 29.24 -23.58
N ASP A 338 -9.70 30.37 -23.64
CA ASP A 338 -9.77 31.33 -22.54
C ASP A 338 -10.60 30.79 -21.38
N ASP A 339 -11.75 30.17 -21.68
CA ASP A 339 -12.61 29.55 -20.67
C ASP A 339 -11.87 28.40 -19.96
N TYR A 340 -11.17 27.58 -20.75
CA TYR A 340 -10.35 26.50 -20.20
C TYR A 340 -9.21 27.01 -19.30
N GLN A 341 -8.46 28.02 -19.74
CA GLN A 341 -7.36 28.57 -18.93
C GLN A 341 -7.86 29.20 -17.64
N LYS A 342 -9.05 29.82 -17.66
CA LYS A 342 -9.71 30.34 -16.45
C LYS A 342 -10.07 29.20 -15.49
N GLY A 343 -10.66 28.11 -15.99
CA GLY A 343 -10.97 26.91 -15.21
C GLY A 343 -9.71 26.26 -14.63
N LEU A 344 -8.67 26.06 -15.46
CA LEU A 344 -7.39 25.47 -15.07
C LEU A 344 -6.69 26.29 -13.99
N LYS A 345 -6.63 27.62 -14.14
CA LYS A 345 -6.03 28.51 -13.13
C LYS A 345 -6.73 28.36 -11.79
N ARG A 346 -8.06 28.27 -11.78
CA ARG A 346 -8.83 28.08 -10.55
C ARG A 346 -8.54 26.71 -9.92
N LEU A 347 -8.57 25.66 -10.74
CA LEU A 347 -8.25 24.31 -10.30
C LEU A 347 -6.86 24.22 -9.66
N LEU A 348 -5.84 24.86 -10.25
CA LEU A 348 -4.50 24.91 -9.68
C LEU A 348 -4.48 25.62 -8.32
N CYS A 349 -5.26 26.69 -8.13
CA CYS A 349 -5.41 27.33 -6.82
C CYS A 349 -6.06 26.39 -5.80
N ASP A 350 -7.12 25.65 -6.19
CA ASP A 350 -7.81 24.74 -5.28
C ASP A 350 -6.93 23.53 -4.92
N LEU A 351 -6.17 23.00 -5.91
CA LEU A 351 -5.18 21.96 -5.69
C LEU A 351 -3.99 22.43 -4.84
N THR A 352 -3.74 23.72 -4.68
CA THR A 352 -2.61 24.24 -3.87
C THR A 352 -3.05 24.79 -2.51
N ALA A 353 -4.29 25.23 -2.34
CA ALA A 353 -4.76 25.95 -1.14
C ALA A 353 -4.82 25.09 0.14
N GLY A 354 -5.00 23.78 0.04
CA GLY A 354 -5.17 22.87 1.18
C GLY A 354 -3.93 22.66 2.07
N SER A 355 -2.76 23.18 1.72
CA SER A 355 -1.49 23.03 2.47
C SER A 355 -1.19 24.19 3.42
N SER A 356 -2.03 25.24 3.42
CA SER A 356 -1.79 26.48 4.17
C SER A 356 -2.06 26.32 5.68
N ASP A 357 -2.89 25.34 6.07
CA ASP A 357 -3.42 25.22 7.43
C ASP A 357 -2.61 24.28 8.34
N GLU A 358 -1.55 23.61 7.85
CA GLU A 358 -0.59 22.89 8.71
C GLU A 358 0.49 23.82 9.33
N LYS A 359 0.38 25.13 9.10
CA LYS A 359 1.25 26.16 9.71
C LYS A 359 0.58 26.84 10.90
N LYS A 360 0.23 26.10 11.95
CA LYS A 360 0.06 26.69 13.29
C LYS A 360 0.54 25.76 14.40
#